data_AF-A0A0B6YIN6-F1
#
_entry.id   AF-A0A0B6YIN6-F1
#
_cell.length_a   1.000
_cell.length_b   1.000
_cell.length_c   1.000
_cell.angle_alpha   90.00
_cell.angle_beta   90.00
_cell.angle_gamma   90.00
#
_symmetry.space_group_name_H-M   'P 1'
#
loop_
_entity.id
_entity.type
_entity.pdbx_description
1 polymer ?
#
loop_
_entity_poly.entity_id
_entity_poly.type
_entity_poly.pdbx_seq_one_letter_code
_entity_poly.pdbx_strand_id
1 'polypeptide(L)'
;TSSPERANLMLYCLQSTYINLLLTDGYKFNESSWTSINFVAKIYSTDIGWTLGFILNESRNYPADFSSVTMYTWTFAFLMALFCLFLVVGLGLAAQGKRTCHIG
;
A
#
# COMPACT_ATOMS: atom_id res chain seq x y z
N THR A 1 -30.23 -25.00 17.25
CA THR A 1 -28.98 -24.30 16.86
C THR A 1 -28.84 -23.08 17.75
N SER A 2 -28.04 -23.18 18.81
CA SER A 2 -27.77 -22.09 19.76
C SER A 2 -26.96 -20.99 19.06
N SER A 3 -27.51 -19.78 18.98
CA SER A 3 -26.81 -18.60 18.46
C SER A 3 -25.49 -18.38 19.25
N PRO A 4 -24.34 -18.15 18.57
CA PRO A 4 -23.04 -17.94 19.22
C PRO A 4 -22.99 -16.69 20.11
N GLU A 5 -24.00 -15.82 20.03
CA GLU A 5 -24.13 -14.58 20.79
C GLU A 5 -24.20 -14.78 22.31
N ARG A 6 -24.84 -15.87 22.78
CA ARG A 6 -24.93 -16.15 24.23
C ARG A 6 -23.62 -16.61 24.86
N ALA A 7 -22.70 -17.16 24.06
CA ALA A 7 -21.44 -17.69 24.56
C ALA A 7 -20.50 -16.60 25.11
N ASN A 8 -20.72 -15.33 24.73
CA ASN A 8 -19.83 -14.22 25.05
C ASN A 8 -20.48 -13.13 25.94
N LEU A 9 -21.68 -13.34 26.48
CA LEU A 9 -22.38 -12.36 27.33
C LEU A 9 -21.54 -11.93 28.54
N MET A 10 -20.88 -12.88 29.22
CA MET A 10 -19.98 -12.55 30.33
C MET A 10 -18.76 -11.74 29.86
N LEU A 11 -18.21 -12.04 28.69
CA LEU A 11 -17.06 -11.32 28.15
C LEU A 11 -17.44 -9.87 27.82
N TYR A 12 -18.60 -9.63 27.22
CA TYR A 12 -19.11 -8.28 26.97
C TYR A 12 -19.33 -7.50 28.27
N CYS A 13 -19.90 -8.14 29.30
CA CYS A 13 -20.08 -7.52 30.61
C CYS A 13 -18.74 -7.11 31.23
N LEU A 14 -17.75 -8.01 31.20
CA LEU A 14 -16.40 -7.74 31.71
C LEU A 14 -15.70 -6.63 30.93
N GLN A 15 -15.74 -6.67 29.60
CA GLN A 15 -15.13 -5.66 28.73
C GLN A 15 -15.76 -4.27 28.93
N SER A 16 -17.09 -4.20 28.98
CA SER A 16 -17.80 -2.93 29.20
C SER A 16 -17.50 -2.35 30.58
N THR A 17 -17.49 -3.19 31.62
CA THR A 17 -17.18 -2.76 32.99
C THR A 17 -15.74 -2.25 33.07
N TYR A 18 -14.81 -2.95 32.44
CA TYR A 18 -13.40 -2.55 32.37
C TYR A 18 -13.22 -1.20 31.67
N ILE A 19 -13.81 -1.00 30.50
CA ILE A 19 -13.73 0.28 29.76
C ILE A 19 -14.36 1.41 30.58
N ASN A 20 -15.51 1.16 31.23
CA ASN A 20 -16.16 2.16 32.07
C ASN A 20 -15.26 2.59 33.23
N LEU A 21 -14.70 1.62 33.98
CA LEU A 21 -13.78 1.89 35.09
C LEU A 21 -12.52 2.63 34.60
N LEU A 22 -11.98 2.26 33.43
CA LEU A 22 -10.83 2.93 32.86
C LEU A 22 -11.13 4.41 32.55
N LEU A 23 -12.30 4.72 32.00
CA LEU A 23 -12.69 6.09 31.67
C LEU A 23 -13.02 6.92 32.92
N THR A 24 -13.76 6.37 33.88
CA THR A 24 -14.17 7.11 35.10
C THR A 24 -13.06 7.18 36.13
N ASP A 25 -12.40 6.06 36.44
CA ASP A 25 -11.47 5.97 37.56
C ASP A 25 -10.02 6.15 37.10
N GLY A 26 -9.69 5.71 35.88
CA GLY A 26 -8.37 5.90 35.28
C GLY A 26 -8.20 7.31 34.72
N TYR A 27 -8.98 7.65 33.69
CA TYR A 27 -8.90 8.92 32.96
C TYR A 27 -9.68 10.07 33.62
N LYS A 28 -10.45 9.80 34.68
CA LYS A 28 -11.20 10.81 35.45
C LYS A 28 -12.25 11.58 34.65
N PHE A 29 -12.83 10.95 33.63
CA PHE A 29 -14.00 11.51 32.96
C PHE A 29 -15.18 11.58 33.93
N ASN A 30 -15.88 12.70 33.91
CA ASN A 30 -17.05 13.02 34.73
C ASN A 30 -18.26 13.34 33.83
N GLU A 31 -19.43 13.59 34.40
CA GLU A 31 -20.66 13.79 33.62
C GLU A 31 -20.56 14.93 32.58
N SER A 32 -19.83 16.01 32.89
CA SER A 32 -19.65 17.13 31.95
C SER A 32 -18.71 16.78 30.80
N SER A 33 -17.62 16.04 31.05
CA SER A 33 -16.66 15.63 30.02
C SER A 33 -17.07 14.37 29.25
N TRP A 34 -17.97 13.55 29.79
CA TRP A 34 -18.44 12.32 29.15
C TRP A 34 -19.05 12.58 27.76
N THR A 35 -19.77 13.70 27.61
CA THR A 35 -20.40 14.12 26.35
C THR A 35 -19.40 14.43 25.22
N SER A 36 -18.12 14.62 25.55
CA SER A 36 -17.05 14.88 24.57
C SER A 36 -16.45 13.61 23.96
N ILE A 37 -16.75 12.44 24.54
CA ILE A 37 -16.20 11.16 24.08
C ILE A 37 -17.03 10.64 22.90
N ASN A 38 -16.36 10.36 21.79
CA ASN A 38 -16.98 9.77 20.59
C ASN A 38 -16.37 8.40 20.32
N PHE A 39 -17.18 7.34 20.43
CA PHE A 39 -16.76 5.98 20.09
C PHE A 39 -16.94 5.75 18.59
N VAL A 40 -15.85 5.82 17.83
CA VAL A 40 -15.86 5.72 16.37
C VAL A 40 -14.88 4.65 15.92
N ALA A 41 -15.32 3.77 15.03
CA ALA A 41 -14.45 2.75 14.41
C ALA A 41 -13.91 3.19 13.03
N LYS A 42 -14.66 4.03 12.30
CA LYS A 42 -14.35 4.45 10.92
C LYS A 42 -14.62 5.93 10.69
N ILE A 43 -13.76 6.57 9.90
CA ILE A 43 -13.96 7.94 9.38
C ILE A 43 -13.84 7.88 7.86
N TYR A 44 -14.80 8.47 7.13
CA TYR A 44 -14.81 8.47 5.65
C TYR A 44 -14.47 7.10 5.04
N SER A 45 -15.12 6.03 5.53
CA SER A 45 -14.92 4.63 5.13
C SER A 45 -13.57 3.98 5.47
N THR A 46 -12.67 4.68 6.15
CA THR A 46 -11.37 4.15 6.59
C THR A 46 -11.39 3.78 8.07
N ASP A 47 -10.89 2.61 8.43
CA ASP A 47 -10.72 2.20 9.83
C ASP A 47 -9.73 3.11 10.56
N ILE A 48 -10.13 3.61 11.72
CA ILE A 48 -9.27 4.48 12.54
C ILE A 48 -8.28 3.61 13.30
N GLY A 49 -6.99 3.91 13.17
CA GLY A 49 -5.95 3.23 13.93
C GLY A 49 -4.58 3.83 13.72
N TRP A 50 -3.62 3.39 14.54
CA TRP A 50 -2.20 3.79 14.45
C TRP A 50 -1.54 3.40 13.14
N THR A 51 -2.06 2.40 12.43
CA THR A 51 -1.49 1.92 11.16
C THR A 51 -1.38 3.03 10.11
N LEU A 52 -2.40 3.89 9.98
CA LEU A 52 -2.36 4.99 9.02
C LEU A 52 -1.26 6.00 9.39
N GLY A 53 -1.19 6.39 10.66
CA GLY A 53 -0.16 7.29 11.17
C GLY A 53 1.25 6.70 11.04
N PHE A 54 1.39 5.39 11.27
CA PHE A 54 2.63 4.66 11.08
C PHE A 54 3.09 4.71 9.62
N ILE A 55 2.22 4.38 8.67
CA ILE A 55 2.54 4.43 7.23
C ILE A 55 2.92 5.86 6.81
N LEU A 56 2.23 6.88 7.32
CA LEU A 56 2.55 8.29 7.03
C LEU A 56 3.89 8.72 7.67
N ASN A 57 4.20 8.24 8.87
CA ASN A 57 5.49 8.50 9.52
C ASN A 57 6.64 7.89 8.71
N GLU A 58 6.47 6.67 8.22
CA GLU A 58 7.46 6.00 7.37
C GLU A 58 7.56 6.67 5.99
N SER A 59 6.44 7.09 5.40
CA SER A 59 6.41 7.78 4.10
C SER A 59 7.04 9.17 4.16
N ARG A 60 7.17 9.79 5.33
CA ARG A 60 7.95 11.02 5.49
C ARG A 60 9.43 10.82 5.15
N ASN A 61 9.95 9.62 5.41
CA ASN A 61 11.33 9.26 5.09
C ASN A 61 11.48 8.72 3.66
N TYR A 62 10.37 8.42 2.98
CA TYR A 62 10.36 8.14 1.56
C TYR A 62 10.48 9.48 0.82
N PRO A 63 11.48 9.68 -0.05
CA PRO A 63 11.62 10.94 -0.76
C PRO A 63 10.39 11.12 -1.64
N ALA A 64 9.56 12.11 -1.31
CA ALA A 64 8.48 12.59 -2.17
C ALA A 64 9.02 13.21 -3.47
N ASP A 65 10.34 13.28 -3.62
CA ASP A 65 10.98 13.25 -4.92
C ASP A 65 10.86 11.83 -5.48
N PHE A 66 9.71 11.56 -6.11
CA PHE A 66 9.77 10.81 -7.35
C PHE A 66 10.62 11.66 -8.29
N SER A 67 11.94 11.56 -8.14
CA SER A 67 12.88 12.01 -9.15
C SER A 67 12.40 11.25 -10.37
N SER A 68 11.66 11.97 -11.23
CA SER A 68 11.20 11.47 -12.50
C SER A 68 12.38 10.73 -13.06
N VAL A 69 12.25 9.43 -13.32
CA VAL A 69 13.33 8.63 -13.90
C VAL A 69 13.52 9.18 -15.29
N THR A 70 14.21 10.32 -15.40
CA THR A 70 14.58 10.98 -16.62
C THR A 70 15.70 10.12 -17.14
N MET A 71 15.32 9.06 -17.84
CA MET A 71 16.20 8.40 -18.78
C MET A 71 16.83 9.52 -19.59
N TYR A 72 18.13 9.76 -19.39
CA TYR A 72 18.84 10.77 -20.14
C TYR A 72 18.55 10.52 -21.61
N THR A 73 18.04 11.52 -22.33
CA THR A 73 17.60 11.38 -23.72
C THR A 73 18.66 10.71 -24.60
N TRP A 74 19.93 10.97 -24.29
CA TRP A 74 21.10 10.35 -24.91
C TRP A 74 21.23 8.85 -24.64
N THR A 75 21.00 8.40 -23.40
CA THR A 75 21.01 6.99 -23.03
C THR A 75 19.91 6.23 -23.76
N PHE A 76 18.70 6.81 -23.80
CA PHE A 76 17.58 6.23 -24.53
C PHE A 76 17.85 6.18 -26.05
N ALA A 77 18.35 7.27 -26.63
CA ALA A 77 18.71 7.32 -28.05
C ALA A 77 19.79 6.30 -28.42
N PHE A 78 20.81 6.14 -27.57
CA PHE A 78 21.86 5.14 -27.77
C PHE A 78 21.33 3.70 -27.72
N LEU A 79 20.49 3.38 -26.73
CA LEU A 79 19.82 2.09 -26.61
C LEU A 79 18.97 1.77 -27.85
N MET A 80 18.20 2.75 -28.32
CA MET A 80 17.38 2.62 -29.54
C MET A 80 18.24 2.38 -30.79
N ALA A 81 19.34 3.14 -30.95
CA ALA A 81 20.26 2.96 -32.06
C ALA A 81 20.92 1.57 -32.07
N LEU A 82 21.37 1.11 -30.89
CA LEU A 82 21.95 -0.22 -30.71
C LEU A 82 20.95 -1.32 -31.06
N PHE A 83 19.69 -1.19 -30.62
CA PHE A 83 18.62 -2.13 -30.94
C PHE A 83 18.35 -2.19 -32.45
N CYS A 84 18.24 -1.04 -33.12
CA CYS A 84 18.10 -0.97 -34.58
C CYS A 84 19.27 -1.64 -35.31
N LEU A 85 20.51 -1.44 -34.85
CA LEU A 85 21.68 -2.09 -35.42
C LEU A 85 21.59 -3.62 -35.31
N PHE A 86 21.21 -4.15 -34.14
CA PHE A 86 21.03 -5.59 -33.95
C PHE A 86 19.96 -6.17 -34.87
N LEU A 87 18.84 -5.45 -35.07
CA LEU A 87 17.80 -5.89 -36.01
C LEU A 87 18.30 -5.90 -37.46
N VAL A 88 19.04 -4.87 -37.89
CA VAL A 88 19.59 -4.82 -39.25
C VAL A 88 20.61 -5.94 -39.47
N VAL A 89 21.50 -6.19 -38.51
CA VAL A 89 22.47 -7.30 -38.59
C VAL A 89 21.75 -8.64 -38.58
N GLY A 90 20.79 -8.85 -37.69
CA GLY A 90 20.01 -10.09 -37.61
C GLY A 90 19.22 -10.38 -38.88
N LEU A 91 18.52 -9.38 -39.42
CA LEU A 91 17.81 -9.48 -40.70
C LEU A 91 18.76 -9.66 -41.87
N GLY A 92 19.92 -9.01 -41.85
CA GLY A 92 20.99 -9.18 -42.83
C GLY A 92 21.47 -10.62 -42.85
N LEU A 93 21.85 -11.17 -41.70
CA LEU A 93 22.29 -12.57 -41.56
C LEU A 93 21.19 -13.55 -41.95
N ALA A 94 19.93 -13.31 -41.54
CA ALA A 94 18.79 -14.14 -41.94
C ALA A 94 18.55 -14.09 -43.45
N ALA A 95 18.71 -12.92 -44.09
CA ALA A 95 18.58 -12.77 -45.53
C ALA A 95 19.74 -13.43 -46.30
N GLN A 96 20.98 -13.30 -45.82
CA GLN A 96 22.13 -14.01 -46.40
C GLN A 96 21.95 -15.53 -46.25
N GLY A 97 21.51 -16.01 -45.08
CA GLY A 97 21.19 -17.41 -44.85
C GLY A 97 20.07 -17.93 -45.75
N LYS A 98 19.00 -17.15 -45.93
CA LYS A 98 17.89 -17.51 -46.85
C LYS A 98 18.31 -17.51 -48.32
N ARG A 99 19.18 -16.57 -48.73
CA ARG A 99 19.72 -16.51 -50.10
C ARG A 99 20.68 -17.68 -50.40
N THR A 100 21.53 -18.06 -49.45
CA THR A 100 22.36 -19.26 -49.55
C THR A 100 21.53 -20.55 -49.61
N CYS A 101 20.43 -20.63 -48.86
CA CYS A 101 19.58 -21.83 -48.83
C CYS A 101 18.65 -21.97 -50.05
N HIS A 102 18.39 -20.90 -50.81
CA HIS A 102 17.62 -20.95 -52.06
C HIS A 102 18.49 -21.25 -53.30
N ILE A 103 19.83 -21.20 -53.20
CA ILE A 103 20.75 -21.43 -54.33
C ILE A 103 21.42 -22.83 -54.30
N GLY A 104 21.11 -23.66 -53.30
CA GLY A 104 21.60 -25.03 -53.12
C GLY A 104 20.53 -26.08 -53.38
#